data_AF-A0A9D6LFG1-F1
#
_entry.id   AF-A0A9D6LFG1-F1
#
_cell.length_a   1.000
_cell.length_b   1.000
_cell.length_c   1.000
_cell.angle_alpha   90.00
_cell.angle_beta   90.00
_cell.angle_gamma   90.00
#
_symmetry.space_group_name_H-M   'P 1'
#
loop_
_entity.id
_entity.type
_entity.pdbx_description
1 polymer ?
#
loop_
_entity_poly.entity_id
_entity_poly.type
_entity_poly.pdbx_seq_one_letter_code
_entity_poly.pdbx_strand_id
1 'polypeptide(L)'
;MSMTAKTNLAELRSLIAPRKKNVLPCSAHASGFPRGAVSELSGPHGGGKTQLALKLIAENPRLHVAWVESELSIYPCALPQQGVALGRVLFAEAGEQALWSAHQMLRSGIFGILVLSPQRPLEQIDLRRLQLAAEQSNTSVVLLSEEPTLTGAWPIALQLEVNRSSIRRIK
;
A
#
# COMPACT_ATOMS: atom_id res chain seq x y z
N MET A 1 -39.32 -32.39 -12.50
CA MET A 1 -38.56 -31.82 -11.35
C MET A 1 -37.78 -30.63 -11.86
N SER A 2 -38.36 -29.43 -11.79
CA SER A 2 -37.77 -28.18 -12.30
C SER A 2 -37.10 -27.45 -11.14
N MET A 3 -35.76 -27.50 -11.07
CA MET A 3 -34.97 -26.66 -10.17
C MET A 3 -34.71 -25.33 -10.87
N THR A 4 -35.51 -24.32 -10.55
CA THR A 4 -35.25 -22.93 -10.96
C THR A 4 -34.39 -22.26 -9.89
N ALA A 5 -33.10 -22.11 -10.17
CA ALA A 5 -32.20 -21.28 -9.39
C ALA A 5 -32.60 -19.80 -9.58
N LYS A 6 -33.50 -19.30 -8.74
CA LYS A 6 -33.78 -17.86 -8.62
C LYS A 6 -32.62 -17.23 -7.86
N THR A 7 -31.50 -16.97 -8.54
CA THR A 7 -30.40 -16.19 -7.95
C THR A 7 -30.91 -14.78 -7.72
N ASN A 8 -30.95 -14.36 -6.46
CA ASN A 8 -31.53 -13.10 -6.06
C ASN A 8 -30.67 -11.93 -6.59
N LEU A 9 -31.29 -10.97 -7.28
CA LEU A 9 -30.60 -9.81 -7.85
C LEU A 9 -29.90 -8.98 -6.76
N ALA A 10 -30.37 -9.06 -5.50
CA ALA A 10 -29.70 -8.48 -4.34
C ALA A 10 -28.40 -9.22 -3.96
N GLU A 11 -28.36 -10.55 -4.04
CA GLU A 11 -27.14 -11.34 -3.81
C GLU A 11 -26.11 -11.08 -4.91
N LEU A 12 -26.53 -11.08 -6.18
CA LEU A 12 -25.67 -10.71 -7.30
C LEU A 12 -25.17 -9.28 -7.18
N ARG A 13 -26.01 -8.33 -6.77
CA ARG A 13 -25.57 -6.96 -6.48
C ARG A 13 -24.61 -6.88 -5.31
N SER A 14 -24.72 -7.73 -4.29
CA SER A 14 -23.73 -7.77 -3.20
C SER A 14 -22.39 -8.39 -3.62
N LEU A 15 -22.43 -9.34 -4.56
CA LEU A 15 -21.26 -9.98 -5.17
C LEU A 15 -20.54 -9.07 -6.17
N ILE A 16 -21.29 -8.19 -6.87
CA ILE A 16 -20.80 -7.22 -7.86
C ILE A 16 -20.61 -5.82 -7.23
N ALA A 17 -21.16 -5.56 -6.04
CA ALA A 17 -20.98 -4.30 -5.35
C ALA A 17 -19.48 -4.10 -5.14
N PRO A 18 -18.94 -2.91 -5.45
CA PRO A 18 -17.55 -2.62 -5.12
C PRO A 18 -17.38 -2.88 -3.63
N ARG A 19 -16.50 -3.84 -3.27
CA ARG A 19 -16.15 -4.12 -1.86
C ARG A 19 -15.96 -2.76 -1.20
N LYS A 20 -16.77 -2.44 -0.18
CA LYS A 20 -16.66 -1.17 0.58
C LYS A 20 -15.17 -0.97 0.88
N LYS A 21 -14.52 -0.05 0.16
CA LYS A 21 -13.08 0.19 0.29
C LYS A 21 -12.89 0.78 1.67
N ASN A 22 -12.53 -0.08 2.62
CA ASN A 22 -12.23 0.33 3.97
C ASN A 22 -10.91 1.11 3.90
N VAL A 23 -10.82 2.21 4.64
CA VAL A 23 -9.70 3.16 4.55
C VAL A 23 -8.95 3.11 5.88
N LEU A 24 -7.62 3.11 5.81
CA LEU A 24 -6.76 3.27 6.97
C LEU A 24 -6.65 4.76 7.32
N PRO A 25 -6.94 5.17 8.57
CA PRO A 25 -6.75 6.54 8.99
C PRO A 25 -5.28 6.94 8.92
N CYS A 26 -5.04 8.18 8.50
CA CYS A 26 -3.74 8.84 8.52
C CYS A 26 -3.95 10.35 8.71
N SER A 27 -3.54 10.95 9.83
CA SER A 27 -3.79 12.38 10.07
C SER A 27 -3.01 13.30 9.13
N ALA A 28 -1.98 12.80 8.45
CA ALA A 28 -1.27 13.52 7.38
C ALA A 28 -2.06 13.55 6.05
N HIS A 29 -3.05 12.69 5.88
CA HIS A 29 -3.93 12.66 4.71
C HIS A 29 -5.36 12.34 5.17
N ALA A 30 -6.19 13.37 5.35
CA ALA A 30 -7.51 13.24 6.00
C ALA A 30 -8.44 12.19 5.36
N SER A 31 -8.33 11.94 4.05
CA SER A 31 -9.10 10.90 3.36
C SER A 31 -8.57 9.49 3.58
N GLY A 32 -7.47 9.32 4.33
CA GLY A 32 -6.82 8.07 4.68
C GLY A 32 -6.20 7.31 3.49
N PHE A 33 -5.77 6.07 3.73
CA PHE A 33 -5.17 5.18 2.74
C PHE A 33 -6.11 4.03 2.39
N PRO A 34 -6.43 3.79 1.11
CA PRO A 34 -7.32 2.72 0.72
C PRO A 34 -6.74 1.35 1.08
N ARG A 35 -7.55 0.47 1.66
CA ARG A 35 -7.20 -0.95 1.81
C ARG A 35 -7.45 -1.71 0.53
N GLY A 36 -6.69 -2.79 0.34
CA GLY A 36 -6.74 -3.62 -0.85
C GLY A 36 -6.35 -2.85 -2.11
N ALA A 37 -5.46 -1.87 -1.99
CA ALA A 37 -5.07 -1.02 -3.10
C ALA A 37 -3.65 -0.48 -2.94
N VAL A 38 -3.09 -0.06 -4.06
CA VAL A 38 -1.79 0.61 -4.14
C VAL A 38 -1.98 2.11 -4.02
N SER A 39 -1.27 2.69 -3.06
CA SER A 39 -1.08 4.13 -2.90
C SER A 39 0.37 4.45 -3.19
N GLU A 40 0.64 5.52 -3.93
CA GLU A 40 1.99 5.97 -4.23
C GLU A 40 2.31 7.25 -3.47
N LEU A 41 3.47 7.25 -2.82
CA LEU A 41 4.11 8.42 -2.26
C LEU A 41 5.31 8.74 -3.16
N SER A 42 5.20 9.79 -3.96
CA SER A 42 6.28 10.28 -4.83
C SER A 42 6.91 11.55 -4.27
N GLY A 43 8.10 11.90 -4.74
CA GLY A 43 8.83 13.10 -4.34
C GLY A 43 10.31 12.82 -4.07
N PRO A 44 11.12 13.85 -3.84
CA PRO A 44 12.57 13.70 -3.71
C PRO A 44 12.98 12.83 -2.52
N HIS A 45 14.19 12.27 -2.58
CA HIS A 45 14.82 11.65 -1.41
C HIS A 45 14.87 12.67 -0.25
N GLY A 46 14.52 12.23 0.96
CA GLY A 46 14.40 13.14 2.12
C GLY A 46 13.21 14.13 2.06
N GLY A 47 12.26 13.94 1.14
CA GLY A 47 11.02 14.73 1.03
C GLY A 47 9.96 14.43 2.09
N GLY A 48 10.15 13.39 2.92
CA GLY A 48 9.20 13.02 3.99
C GLY A 48 8.32 11.80 3.68
N LYS A 49 8.54 11.11 2.56
CA LYS A 49 7.80 9.89 2.17
C LYS A 49 7.82 8.81 3.26
N THR A 50 9.02 8.46 3.75
CA THR A 50 9.22 7.49 4.85
C THR A 50 8.52 7.93 6.11
N GLN A 51 8.59 9.22 6.46
CA GLN A 51 7.93 9.77 7.64
C GLN A 51 6.40 9.64 7.54
N LEU A 52 5.83 9.87 6.36
CA LEU A 52 4.40 9.70 6.11
C LEU A 52 3.98 8.22 6.20
N ALA A 53 4.76 7.32 5.61
CA ALA A 53 4.53 5.88 5.73
C ALA A 53 4.59 5.40 7.19
N LEU A 54 5.59 5.86 7.95
CA LEU A 54 5.70 5.56 9.39
C LEU A 54 4.52 6.11 10.19
N LYS A 55 4.03 7.31 9.85
CA LYS A 55 2.84 7.89 10.47
C LYS A 55 1.58 7.07 10.21
N LEU A 56 1.37 6.63 8.97
CA LEU A 56 0.30 5.68 8.64
C LEU A 56 0.43 4.40 9.48
N ILE A 57 1.64 3.84 9.59
CA ILE A 57 1.88 2.64 10.38
C ILE A 57 1.58 2.88 11.86
N ALA A 58 2.05 3.98 12.45
CA ALA A 58 1.87 4.33 13.86
C ALA A 58 0.38 4.48 14.23
N GLU A 59 -0.41 5.12 13.37
CA GLU A 59 -1.86 5.31 13.56
C GLU A 59 -2.69 4.04 13.34
N ASN A 60 -2.06 2.96 12.85
CA ASN A 60 -2.69 1.65 12.64
C ASN A 60 -1.95 0.55 13.43
N PRO A 61 -1.91 0.63 14.77
CA PRO A 61 -1.03 -0.19 15.61
C PRO A 61 -1.38 -1.69 15.64
N ARG A 62 -2.63 -2.05 15.27
CA ARG A 62 -3.11 -3.43 15.27
C ARG A 62 -2.72 -4.23 14.01
N LEU A 63 -2.13 -3.57 13.01
CA LEU A 63 -1.76 -4.22 11.75
C LEU A 63 -0.29 -4.61 11.74
N HIS A 64 -0.01 -5.84 11.30
CA HIS A 64 1.32 -6.27 10.90
C HIS A 64 1.71 -5.57 9.60
N VAL A 65 3.00 -5.24 9.50
CA VAL A 65 3.57 -4.46 8.40
C VAL A 65 4.70 -5.23 7.75
N ALA A 66 4.71 -5.28 6.42
CA ALA A 66 5.89 -5.65 5.65
C ALA A 66 6.55 -4.38 5.12
N TRP A 67 7.85 -4.21 5.36
CA TRP A 67 8.66 -3.13 4.84
C TRP A 67 9.72 -3.73 3.91
N VAL A 68 9.46 -3.66 2.60
CA VAL A 68 10.26 -4.29 1.56
C VAL A 68 11.02 -3.22 0.80
N GLU A 69 12.34 -3.30 0.79
CA GLU A 69 13.20 -2.36 0.07
C GLU A 69 14.15 -3.10 -0.86
N SER A 70 14.49 -2.46 -1.98
CA SER A 70 15.64 -2.90 -2.78
C SER A 70 16.96 -2.65 -2.05
N GLU A 71 17.08 -1.51 -1.38
CA GLU A 71 18.26 -1.13 -0.59
C GLU A 71 17.81 -0.58 0.76
N LEU A 72 18.56 -0.89 1.83
CA LEU A 72 18.23 -0.42 3.16
C LEU A 72 18.37 1.09 3.27
N SER A 73 17.24 1.78 3.44
CA SER A 73 17.20 3.24 3.65
C SER A 73 16.72 3.63 5.05
N ILE A 74 16.01 2.73 5.74
CA ILE A 74 15.44 2.99 7.06
C ILE A 74 16.33 2.43 8.17
N TYR A 75 16.40 3.15 9.30
CA TYR A 75 17.02 2.68 10.52
C TYR A 75 15.96 2.14 11.50
N PRO A 76 15.80 0.81 11.68
CA PRO A 76 14.71 0.24 12.48
C PRO A 76 14.67 0.76 13.92
N CYS A 77 15.81 0.98 14.56
CA CYS A 77 15.84 1.45 15.96
C CYS A 77 15.23 2.85 16.16
N ALA A 78 15.02 3.64 15.11
CA ALA A 78 14.33 4.94 15.19
C ALA A 78 12.80 4.82 15.22
N LEU A 79 12.22 3.68 14.84
CA LEU A 79 10.76 3.50 14.74
C LEU A 79 10.00 3.70 16.06
N PRO A 80 10.49 3.24 17.23
CA PRO A 80 9.78 3.47 18.49
C PRO A 80 9.57 4.96 18.79
N GLN A 81 10.51 5.82 18.41
CA GLN A 81 10.39 7.28 18.56
C GLN A 81 9.29 7.87 17.68
N GLN A 82 8.90 7.15 16.62
CA GLN A 82 7.80 7.49 15.71
C GLN A 82 6.49 6.76 16.07
N GLY A 83 6.41 6.11 17.24
CA GLY A 83 5.22 5.37 17.68
C GLY A 83 5.02 4.02 16.99
N VAL A 84 6.06 3.47 16.35
CA VAL A 84 5.99 2.17 15.66
C VAL A 84 6.70 1.09 16.47
N ALA A 85 5.94 0.10 16.94
CA ALA A 85 6.49 -1.08 17.60
C ALA A 85 7.24 -1.98 16.60
N LEU A 86 8.49 -2.33 16.92
CA LEU A 86 9.34 -3.17 16.07
C LEU A 86 8.77 -4.57 15.85
N GLY A 87 8.18 -5.20 16.87
CA GLY A 87 7.71 -6.58 16.82
C GLY A 87 6.58 -6.87 15.82
N ARG A 88 5.99 -5.83 15.19
CA ARG A 88 4.95 -5.99 14.16
C ARG A 88 5.41 -5.59 12.76
N VAL A 89 6.67 -5.20 12.58
CA VAL A 89 7.23 -4.81 11.29
C VAL A 89 8.24 -5.86 10.85
N LEU A 90 7.96 -6.52 9.73
CA LEU A 90 8.92 -7.36 9.04
C LEU A 90 9.70 -6.50 8.05
N PHE A 91 11.01 -6.39 8.23
CA PHE A 91 11.90 -5.73 7.28
C PHE A 91 12.50 -6.75 6.32
N ALA A 92 12.49 -6.45 5.03
CA ALA A 92 13.08 -7.28 3.99
C ALA A 92 13.88 -6.42 3.01
N GLU A 93 15.20 -6.56 3.04
CA GLU A 93 16.08 -6.11 1.96
C GLU A 93 16.10 -7.20 0.88
N ALA A 94 15.69 -6.85 -0.33
CA ALA A 94 15.45 -7.82 -1.39
C ALA A 94 16.03 -7.41 -2.76
N GLY A 95 16.83 -6.33 -2.84
CA GLY A 95 17.50 -5.93 -4.08
C GLY A 95 16.54 -5.86 -5.27
N GLU A 96 16.92 -6.51 -6.38
CA GLU A 96 16.10 -6.64 -7.59
C GLU A 96 14.82 -7.46 -7.37
N GLN A 97 14.78 -8.31 -6.34
CA GLN A 97 13.65 -9.17 -5.98
C GLN A 97 12.66 -8.48 -5.04
N ALA A 98 12.75 -7.17 -4.81
CA ALA A 98 11.83 -6.42 -3.94
C ALA A 98 10.36 -6.57 -4.37
N LEU A 99 10.07 -6.43 -5.66
CA LEU A 99 8.70 -6.61 -6.16
C LEU A 99 8.20 -8.06 -5.98
N TRP A 100 9.04 -9.05 -6.28
CA TRP A 100 8.70 -10.46 -6.10
C TRP A 100 8.43 -10.78 -4.62
N SER A 101 9.27 -10.26 -3.72
CA SER A 101 9.12 -10.41 -2.27
C SER A 101 7.82 -9.78 -1.80
N ALA A 102 7.50 -8.57 -2.25
CA ALA A 102 6.22 -7.91 -1.95
C ALA A 102 5.03 -8.77 -2.40
N HIS A 103 5.09 -9.40 -3.57
CA HIS A 103 4.06 -10.35 -4.00
C HIS A 103 3.90 -11.55 -3.07
N GLN A 104 4.99 -12.15 -2.58
CA GLN A 104 4.89 -13.25 -1.62
C GLN A 104 4.27 -12.78 -0.30
N MET A 105 4.64 -11.60 0.18
CA MET A 105 4.06 -11.02 1.40
C MET A 105 2.56 -10.75 1.24
N LEU A 106 2.11 -10.23 0.10
CA LEU A 106 0.67 -10.05 -0.18
C LEU A 106 -0.07 -11.39 -0.20
N ARG A 107 0.50 -12.41 -0.86
CA ARG A 107 -0.11 -13.75 -0.93
C ARG A 107 -0.24 -14.43 0.42
N SER A 108 0.58 -14.07 1.41
CA SER A 108 0.48 -14.63 2.77
C SER A 108 -0.81 -14.23 3.50
N GLY A 109 -1.40 -13.08 3.16
CA GLY A 109 -2.57 -12.54 3.86
C GLY A 109 -2.31 -12.06 5.30
N ILE A 110 -1.05 -12.05 5.76
CA ILE A 110 -0.68 -11.70 7.15
C ILE A 110 -0.65 -10.17 7.35
N PHE A 111 -0.17 -9.44 6.35
CA PHE A 111 0.14 -8.02 6.49
C PHE A 111 -1.07 -7.14 6.18
N GLY A 112 -1.34 -6.15 7.03
CA GLY A 112 -2.38 -5.15 6.78
C GLY A 112 -1.86 -3.94 5.99
N ILE A 113 -0.57 -3.67 6.09
CA ILE A 113 0.15 -2.61 5.38
C ILE A 113 1.42 -3.22 4.77
N LEU A 114 1.71 -2.89 3.52
CA LEU A 114 2.98 -3.20 2.87
C LEU A 114 3.60 -1.92 2.35
N VAL A 115 4.81 -1.61 2.77
CA VAL A 115 5.63 -0.53 2.20
C VAL A 115 6.61 -1.16 1.22
N LEU A 116 6.65 -0.65 -0.01
CA LEU A 116 7.54 -1.11 -1.08
C LEU A 116 8.39 0.07 -1.56
N SER A 117 9.71 -0.07 -1.48
CA SER A 117 10.69 0.88 -2.03
C SER A 117 11.57 0.17 -3.07
N PRO A 118 11.16 0.12 -4.35
CA PRO A 118 11.95 -0.49 -5.40
C PRO A 118 13.02 0.48 -5.91
N GLN A 119 14.16 -0.04 -6.37
CA GLN A 119 15.25 0.77 -6.94
C GLN A 119 14.91 1.30 -8.35
N ARG A 120 14.00 0.63 -9.06
CA ARG A 120 13.56 1.02 -10.41
C ARG A 120 12.07 1.39 -10.43
N PRO A 121 11.65 2.31 -11.31
CA PRO A 121 10.24 2.53 -11.57
C PRO A 121 9.54 1.24 -11.98
N LEU A 122 8.31 1.04 -11.48
CA LEU A 122 7.51 -0.13 -11.82
C LEU A 122 6.79 0.06 -13.14
N GLU A 123 6.77 -0.99 -13.96
CA GLU A 123 6.02 -0.99 -15.21
C GLU A 123 4.51 -1.12 -14.94
N GLN A 124 3.68 -0.74 -15.91
CA GLN A 124 2.23 -0.81 -15.77
C GLN A 124 1.72 -2.24 -15.46
N ILE A 125 2.37 -3.26 -16.02
CA ILE A 125 2.03 -4.65 -15.76
C ILE A 125 2.36 -5.08 -14.32
N ASP A 126 3.47 -4.59 -13.78
CA ASP A 126 3.88 -4.83 -12.40
C ASP A 126 2.89 -4.19 -11.43
N LEU A 127 2.54 -2.93 -11.67
CA LEU A 127 1.54 -2.20 -10.88
C LEU A 127 0.17 -2.88 -10.91
N ARG A 128 -0.25 -3.40 -12.07
CA ARG A 128 -1.53 -4.12 -12.20
C ARG A 128 -1.52 -5.40 -11.40
N ARG A 129 -0.44 -6.18 -11.48
CA ARG A 129 -0.29 -7.41 -10.68
C ARG A 129 -0.28 -7.08 -9.20
N LEU A 130 0.42 -6.01 -8.81
CA LEU A 130 0.52 -5.57 -7.42
C LEU A 130 -0.86 -5.14 -6.88
N GLN A 131 -1.63 -4.39 -7.66
CA GLN A 131 -3.00 -3.99 -7.32
C GLN A 131 -3.92 -5.21 -7.13
N LEU A 132 -3.89 -6.19 -8.03
CA LEU A 132 -4.69 -7.42 -7.89
C LEU A 132 -4.31 -8.21 -6.63
N ALA A 133 -3.01 -8.31 -6.33
CA ALA A 133 -2.53 -8.97 -5.11
C ALA A 133 -2.93 -8.20 -3.84
N ALA A 134 -2.91 -6.87 -3.88
CA ALA A 134 -3.39 -6.02 -2.79
C ALA A 134 -4.90 -6.25 -2.55
N GLU A 135 -5.72 -6.25 -3.60
CA GLU A 135 -7.16 -6.49 -3.51
C GLU A 135 -7.51 -7.85 -2.91
N GLN A 136 -6.80 -8.90 -3.34
CA GLN A 136 -7.00 -10.27 -2.86
C GLN A 136 -6.66 -10.40 -1.37
N SER A 137 -5.57 -9.77 -0.94
CA SER A 137 -5.09 -9.82 0.45
C SER A 137 -5.73 -8.78 1.36
N ASN A 138 -6.51 -7.83 0.81
CA ASN A 138 -7.04 -6.67 1.53
C ASN A 138 -5.93 -5.86 2.24
N THR A 139 -4.74 -5.83 1.66
CA THR A 139 -3.55 -5.10 2.15
C THR A 139 -3.52 -3.70 1.58
N SER A 140 -3.19 -2.68 2.38
CA SER A 140 -2.87 -1.35 1.86
C SER A 140 -1.40 -1.31 1.46
N VAL A 141 -1.13 -1.16 0.17
CA VAL A 141 0.24 -1.07 -0.36
C VAL A 141 0.63 0.39 -0.48
N VAL A 142 1.80 0.75 0.03
CA VAL A 142 2.42 2.08 -0.07
C VAL A 142 3.69 1.94 -0.87
N LEU A 143 3.66 2.41 -2.12
CA LEU A 143 4.80 2.49 -3.01
C LEU A 143 5.56 3.79 -2.75
N LEU A 144 6.86 3.70 -2.47
CA LEU A 144 7.75 4.86 -2.38
C LEU A 144 8.46 5.03 -3.73
N SER A 145 8.26 6.19 -4.36
CA SER A 145 8.88 6.54 -5.64
C SER A 145 9.60 7.88 -5.52
N GLU A 146 10.63 8.11 -6.33
CA GLU A 146 11.23 9.45 -6.44
C GLU A 146 10.39 10.36 -7.33
N GLU A 147 9.96 9.82 -8.48
CA GLU A 147 9.08 10.49 -9.42
C GLU A 147 7.69 9.83 -9.42
N PRO A 148 6.61 10.59 -9.65
CA PRO A 148 5.28 10.02 -9.76
C PRO A 148 5.17 9.10 -10.96
N THR A 149 4.61 7.92 -10.78
CA THR A 149 4.25 7.04 -11.89
C THR A 149 3.15 7.73 -12.72
N LEU A 150 3.47 8.11 -13.97
CA LEU A 150 2.62 8.75 -15.00
C LEU A 150 1.17 9.12 -14.60
N THR A 151 0.85 10.41 -14.70
CA THR A 151 -0.47 11.00 -14.49
C THR A 151 -1.54 10.26 -15.32
N GLY A 152 -2.42 9.51 -14.65
CA GLY A 152 -3.49 8.76 -15.31
C GLY A 152 -3.37 7.24 -15.24
N ALA A 153 -2.26 6.68 -14.75
CA ALA A 153 -2.07 5.23 -14.61
C ALA A 153 -3.15 4.58 -13.72
N TRP A 154 -4.10 3.89 -14.33
CA TRP A 154 -4.87 2.83 -13.68
C TRP A 154 -3.88 1.66 -13.54
N PRO A 155 -3.33 1.44 -12.32
CA PRO A 155 -4.10 0.86 -11.21
C PRO A 155 -3.84 1.49 -9.81
N ILE A 156 -3.19 2.66 -9.73
CA ILE A 156 -2.90 3.32 -8.44
C ILE A 156 -4.16 4.05 -7.93
N ALA A 157 -4.58 3.75 -6.71
CA ALA A 157 -5.83 4.26 -6.12
C ALA A 157 -5.67 5.63 -5.43
N LEU A 158 -4.45 5.98 -5.02
CA LEU A 158 -4.10 7.25 -4.38
C LEU A 158 -2.67 7.63 -4.78
N GLN A 159 -2.47 8.82 -5.32
CA GLN A 159 -1.12 9.36 -5.58
C GLN A 159 -0.91 10.64 -4.79
N LEU A 160 0.10 10.65 -3.93
CA LEU A 160 0.52 11.81 -3.15
C LEU A 160 1.95 12.20 -3.52
N GLU A 161 2.12 13.45 -3.89
CA GLU A 161 3.43 14.11 -3.97
C GLU A 161 3.79 14.64 -2.58
N VAL A 162 4.93 14.20 -2.06
CA VAL A 162 5.38 14.52 -0.70
C VAL A 162 6.66 15.34 -0.76
N ASN A 163 6.58 16.56 -0.25
CA ASN A 163 7.69 17.48 -0.05
C ASN A 163 7.82 17.82 1.44
N ARG A 164 8.98 18.34 1.86
CA ARG A 164 9.28 18.60 3.30
C ARG A 164 8.22 19.45 4.00
N SER A 165 7.53 20.34 3.29
CA SER A 165 6.54 21.27 3.83
C SER A 165 5.12 21.03 3.31
N SER A 166 4.89 20.09 2.39
CA SER A 166 3.58 19.93 1.74
C SER A 166 3.32 18.50 1.28
N ILE A 167 2.05 18.12 1.35
CA ILE A 167 1.52 16.87 0.76
C ILE A 167 0.46 17.29 -0.24
N ARG A 168 0.65 16.96 -1.51
CA ARG A 168 -0.28 17.29 -2.59
C ARG A 168 -0.84 16.01 -3.20
N ARG A 169 -2.16 15.90 -3.28
CA ARG A 169 -2.79 14.81 -4.01
C ARG A 169 -2.71 15.06 -5.51
N ILE A 170 -2.14 14.10 -6.24
CA ILE A 170 -2.07 14.10 -7.72
C ILE A 170 -3.31 13.38 -8.28
N LYS A 171 -3.77 12.30 -7.64
CA LYS A 171 -4.88 11.44 -8.07
C LYS A 171 -5.59 10.79 -6.87
#